data_AF-A0A2D9B812-F1
#
_entry.id   AF-A0A2D9B812-F1
#
_cell.length_a   1.000
_cell.length_b   1.000
_cell.length_c   1.000
_cell.angle_alpha   90.00
_cell.angle_beta   90.00
_cell.angle_gamma   90.00
#
_symmetry.space_group_name_H-M   'P 1'
#
loop_
_entity.id
_entity.type
_entity.pdbx_description
1 polymer ?
#
loop_
_entity_poly.entity_id
_entity_poly.type
_entity_poly.pdbx_seq_one_letter_code
_entity_poly.pdbx_strand_id
1 'polypeptide(L)'
;MSQNAIQIIERLKEKLHLKYDKDLCKSLDIKQNTLSTWKKRDSLDFNKIIAICESETINLDYIFFGIESSESSITNSEETIEEDMESKSPKAEVLKEFKLVNTNRNIGLFTTTMKCNPNIDENLVVVGQKIKKNTVSENVTYVIEFMTKGFVIDELILISEGLYKMKYCHECDMAIQPKKHIRNLWQVIDNVEVKPLLS
;
A
#
# COMPACT_ATOMS: atom_id res chain seq x y z
N MET A 1 10.97 10.43 11.99
CA MET A 1 11.03 11.86 11.65
C MET A 1 9.65 12.46 11.89
N SER A 2 9.55 13.58 12.59
CA SER A 2 8.26 14.17 13.00
C SER A 2 7.54 14.81 11.80
N GLN A 3 6.27 14.48 11.62
CA GLN A 3 5.39 15.15 10.65
C GLN A 3 5.16 16.58 11.11
N ASN A 4 5.75 17.56 10.42
CA ASN A 4 5.59 18.96 10.75
C ASN A 4 4.33 19.51 10.05
N ALA A 5 3.38 20.02 10.82
CA ALA A 5 2.11 20.57 10.34
C ALA A 5 2.28 21.68 9.30
N ILE A 6 3.32 22.52 9.45
CA ILE A 6 3.63 23.60 8.51
C ILE A 6 4.04 23.01 7.16
N GLN A 7 4.87 21.97 7.14
CA GLN A 7 5.31 21.34 5.89
C GLN A 7 4.15 20.68 5.14
N ILE A 8 3.26 20.00 5.86
CA ILE A 8 2.06 19.39 5.25
C ILE A 8 1.17 20.46 4.64
N ILE A 9 0.95 21.57 5.35
CA ILE A 9 0.13 22.69 4.86
C ILE A 9 0.74 23.36 3.63
N GLU A 10 2.07 23.56 3.60
CA GLU A 10 2.72 24.16 2.42
C GLU A 10 2.67 23.23 1.20
N ARG A 11 2.88 21.92 1.37
CA ARG A 11 2.72 20.96 0.26
C ARG A 11 1.28 20.88 -0.25
N LEU A 12 0.30 20.99 0.65
CA LEU A 12 -1.11 21.02 0.28
C LEU A 12 -1.45 22.28 -0.53
N LYS A 13 -0.92 23.44 -0.11
CA LYS A 13 -1.03 24.68 -0.88
C LYS A 13 -0.37 24.58 -2.25
N GLU A 14 0.80 23.95 -2.32
CA GLU A 14 1.52 23.74 -3.57
C GLU A 14 0.70 22.91 -4.57
N LYS A 15 0.16 21.76 -4.15
CA LYS A 15 -0.64 20.88 -5.04
C LYS A 15 -2.01 21.45 -5.39
N LEU A 16 -2.61 22.26 -4.52
CA LEU A 16 -3.85 22.99 -4.83
C LEU A 16 -3.61 24.31 -5.58
N HIS A 17 -2.36 24.64 -5.89
CA HIS A 17 -1.95 25.92 -6.50
C HIS A 17 -2.45 27.16 -5.73
N LEU A 18 -2.52 27.07 -4.40
CA LEU A 18 -3.01 28.12 -3.52
C LEU A 18 -1.86 28.94 -2.93
N LYS A 19 -1.87 30.24 -3.19
CA LYS A 19 -0.86 31.16 -2.65
C LYS A 19 -1.13 31.56 -1.20
N TYR A 20 -2.40 31.62 -0.79
CA TYR A 20 -2.80 32.20 0.48
C TYR A 20 -3.52 31.20 1.39
N ASP A 21 -3.18 31.25 2.67
CA ASP A 21 -3.80 30.43 3.72
C ASP A 21 -5.32 30.59 3.80
N LYS A 22 -5.84 31.79 3.49
CA LYS A 22 -7.28 32.07 3.45
C LYS A 22 -8.02 31.21 2.42
N ASP A 23 -7.36 30.89 1.31
CA ASP A 23 -7.96 30.12 0.22
C ASP A 23 -7.94 28.63 0.58
N LEU A 24 -6.85 28.15 1.20
CA LEU A 24 -6.81 26.80 1.77
C LEU A 24 -7.88 26.59 2.85
N CYS A 25 -8.11 27.59 3.70
CA CYS A 25 -9.14 27.53 4.72
C CYS A 25 -10.55 27.36 4.12
N LYS A 26 -10.82 27.99 2.98
CA LYS A 26 -12.10 27.81 2.27
C LYS A 26 -12.23 26.40 1.74
N SER A 27 -11.18 25.86 1.11
CA SER A 27 -11.21 24.50 0.56
C SER A 27 -11.38 23.43 1.65
N LEU A 28 -10.78 23.63 2.82
CA LEU A 28 -10.92 22.70 3.97
C LEU A 28 -12.18 22.93 4.81
N ASP A 29 -12.99 23.93 4.48
CA ASP A 29 -14.12 24.41 5.28
C ASP A 29 -13.74 24.61 6.76
N ILE A 30 -12.73 25.47 6.99
CA ILE A 30 -12.25 25.87 8.32
C ILE A 30 -12.06 27.38 8.42
N LYS A 31 -12.00 27.88 9.65
CA LYS A 31 -11.66 29.28 9.94
C LYS A 31 -10.14 29.48 9.94
N GLN A 32 -9.68 30.69 9.59
CA GLN A 32 -8.24 31.02 9.56
C GLN A 32 -7.54 30.82 10.91
N ASN A 33 -8.23 31.10 12.02
CA ASN A 33 -7.70 30.87 13.36
C ASN A 33 -7.46 29.38 13.66
N THR A 34 -8.24 28.49 13.07
CA THR A 34 -8.05 27.02 13.15
C THR A 34 -6.74 26.65 12.48
N LEU A 35 -6.50 27.12 11.25
CA LEU A 35 -5.26 26.84 10.52
C LEU A 35 -4.03 27.43 11.23
N SER A 36 -4.13 28.64 11.79
CA SER A 36 -3.06 29.22 12.61
C SER A 36 -2.76 28.38 13.86
N THR A 37 -3.80 27.83 14.49
CA THR A 37 -3.66 26.97 15.67
C THR A 37 -2.98 25.65 15.30
N TRP A 38 -3.34 25.06 14.16
CA TRP A 38 -2.71 23.84 13.65
C TRP A 38 -1.21 24.01 13.44
N LYS A 39 -0.79 25.09 12.76
CA LYS A 39 0.63 25.42 12.55
C LYS A 39 1.38 25.61 13.88
N LYS A 40 0.77 26.32 14.84
CA LYS A 40 1.41 26.64 16.13
C LYS A 40 1.53 25.44 17.06
N ARG A 41 0.54 24.53 17.04
CA ARG A 41 0.47 23.37 17.94
C ARG A 41 1.01 22.08 17.34
N ASP A 42 1.48 22.14 16.09
CA ASP A 42 1.92 20.98 15.31
C ASP A 42 0.86 19.88 15.27
N SER A 43 -0.41 20.30 15.09
CA SER A 43 -1.58 19.42 15.12
C SER A 43 -2.39 19.61 13.85
N LEU A 44 -2.91 18.54 13.26
CA LEU A 44 -3.72 18.60 12.04
C LEU A 44 -5.00 17.79 12.22
N ASP A 45 -6.08 18.23 11.57
CA ASP A 45 -7.23 17.35 11.34
C ASP A 45 -6.95 16.51 10.09
N PHE A 46 -6.41 15.31 10.31
CA PHE A 46 -6.03 14.39 9.23
C PHE A 46 -7.21 14.01 8.36
N ASN A 47 -8.42 13.90 8.92
CA ASN A 47 -9.60 13.50 8.15
C ASN A 47 -9.95 14.58 7.11
N LYS A 48 -9.86 15.87 7.48
CA LYS A 48 -10.09 16.97 6.53
C LYS A 48 -9.03 17.04 5.44
N ILE A 49 -7.76 16.78 5.78
CA ILE A 49 -6.66 16.79 4.80
C ILE A 49 -6.79 15.61 3.84
N ILE A 50 -7.12 14.42 4.33
CA ILE A 50 -7.30 13.24 3.48
C ILE A 50 -8.49 13.45 2.55
N ALA A 51 -9.63 13.95 3.05
CA ALA A 51 -10.82 14.18 2.24
C ALA A 51 -10.58 15.15 1.06
N ILE A 52 -9.81 16.23 1.27
CA ILE A 52 -9.50 17.15 0.17
C ILE A 52 -8.49 16.56 -0.82
N CYS A 53 -7.56 15.75 -0.35
CA CYS A 53 -6.62 15.08 -1.24
C CYS A 53 -7.33 14.02 -2.09
N GLU A 54 -8.32 13.32 -1.54
CA GLU A 54 -9.17 12.40 -2.29
C GLU A 54 -10.01 13.14 -3.32
N SER A 55 -10.63 14.27 -2.97
CA SER A 55 -11.47 15.03 -3.92
C SER A 55 -10.69 15.65 -5.08
N GLU A 56 -9.43 16.02 -4.86
CA GLU A 56 -8.57 16.70 -5.84
C GLU A 56 -7.52 15.76 -6.45
N THR A 57 -7.63 14.44 -6.21
CA THR A 57 -6.69 13.41 -6.70
C THR A 57 -5.22 13.68 -6.34
N ILE A 58 -4.97 14.23 -5.15
CA ILE A 58 -3.64 14.59 -4.67
C ILE A 58 -2.97 13.40 -3.98
N ASN A 59 -1.71 13.14 -4.35
CA ASN A 59 -0.89 12.10 -3.75
C ASN A 59 -0.61 12.36 -2.24
N LEU A 60 -1.17 11.51 -1.38
CA LEU A 60 -1.03 11.59 0.08
C LEU A 60 0.42 11.39 0.56
N ASP A 61 1.20 10.54 -0.11
CA ASP A 61 2.58 10.27 0.26
C ASP A 61 3.46 11.51 0.08
N TYR A 62 3.22 12.27 -0.99
CA TYR A 62 3.84 13.57 -1.15
C TYR A 62 3.41 14.54 -0.05
N ILE A 63 2.11 14.65 0.23
CA ILE A 63 1.61 15.60 1.23
C ILE A 63 2.19 15.31 2.63
N PHE A 64 2.16 14.07 3.08
CA PHE A 64 2.62 13.72 4.43
C PHE A 64 4.14 13.52 4.54
N PHE A 65 4.80 13.04 3.49
CA PHE A 65 6.20 12.61 3.57
C PHE A 65 7.14 13.35 2.62
N GLY A 66 6.62 14.11 1.65
CA GLY A 66 7.43 14.87 0.68
C GLY A 66 8.10 13.99 -0.37
N ILE A 67 7.58 12.79 -0.58
CA ILE A 67 8.08 11.83 -1.55
C ILE A 67 7.29 12.05 -2.84
N GLU A 68 7.90 12.68 -3.84
CA GLU A 68 7.31 12.72 -5.18
C GLU A 68 7.54 11.38 -5.89
N SER A 69 6.46 10.74 -6.31
CA SER A 69 6.51 9.66 -7.30
C SER A 69 7.00 10.29 -8.60
N SER A 70 8.25 10.05 -9.01
CA SER A 70 8.76 10.52 -10.28
C SER A 70 8.07 9.76 -11.42
N GLU A 71 6.95 10.28 -11.92
CA GLU A 71 6.35 9.80 -13.17
C GLU A 71 7.24 10.25 -14.33
N SER A 72 7.94 9.28 -14.92
CA SER A 72 8.63 9.48 -16.20
C SER A 72 7.59 9.44 -17.30
N SER A 73 7.35 10.59 -17.92
CA SER A 73 6.54 10.78 -19.12
C SER A 73 6.96 9.85 -20.26
N ILE A 74 6.01 9.13 -20.87
CA ILE A 74 6.14 8.62 -22.24
C ILE A 74 4.85 8.92 -23.01
N THR A 75 5.06 9.60 -24.13
CA THR A 75 4.12 10.15 -25.10
C THR A 75 3.72 9.10 -26.16
N ASN A 76 2.42 9.10 -26.51
CA ASN A 76 1.76 8.67 -27.77
C ASN A 76 2.08 7.31 -28.43
N SER A 77 1.08 6.43 -28.46
CA SER A 77 0.29 6.17 -29.69
C SER A 77 -1.03 5.46 -29.34
N GLU A 78 -2.05 5.86 -30.08
CA GLU A 78 -3.48 5.69 -29.82
C GLU A 78 -3.97 4.25 -30.03
N GLU A 79 -4.82 3.76 -29.12
CA GLU A 79 -6.11 3.14 -29.45
C GLU A 79 -7.04 3.30 -28.24
N THR A 80 -8.22 3.89 -28.49
CA THR A 80 -9.21 4.39 -27.53
C THR A 80 -10.17 3.28 -27.06
N ILE A 81 -10.87 3.53 -25.93
CA ILE A 81 -12.07 2.87 -25.35
C ILE A 81 -11.67 1.99 -24.14
N GLU A 82 -11.88 2.29 -22.85
CA GLU A 82 -12.81 3.16 -22.09
C GLU A 82 -12.14 3.64 -20.78
N GLU A 83 -12.49 4.84 -20.32
CA GLU A 83 -12.27 5.27 -18.94
C GLU A 83 -13.26 4.53 -18.03
N ASP A 84 -12.76 3.70 -17.11
CA ASP A 84 -13.41 3.40 -15.84
C ASP A 84 -12.35 3.03 -14.77
N MET A 85 -12.19 3.97 -13.82
CA MET A 85 -12.14 3.76 -12.37
C MET A 85 -11.17 2.72 -11.77
N GLU A 86 -10.08 3.24 -11.19
CA GLU A 86 -9.68 3.02 -9.79
C GLU A 86 -9.93 1.61 -9.18
N SER A 87 -9.10 0.62 -9.51
CA SER A 87 -8.65 -0.42 -8.56
C SER A 87 -7.62 -1.33 -9.23
N LYS A 88 -6.32 -1.03 -9.08
CA LYS A 88 -5.31 -2.08 -9.24
C LYS A 88 -5.43 -3.02 -8.04
N SER A 89 -6.28 -4.00 -8.29
CA SER A 89 -6.68 -5.17 -7.54
C SER A 89 -5.53 -5.89 -6.82
N PRO A 90 -5.87 -6.66 -5.77
CA PRO A 90 -4.88 -7.32 -4.94
C PRO A 90 -4.00 -8.26 -5.78
N LYS A 91 -2.67 -8.24 -5.56
CA LYS A 91 -1.70 -9.10 -6.28
C LYS A 91 -1.91 -10.60 -5.98
N ALA A 92 -2.68 -10.89 -4.94
CA ALA A 92 -3.27 -12.20 -4.70
C ALA A 92 -4.67 -12.08 -4.08
N GLU A 93 -5.56 -13.03 -4.33
CA GLU A 93 -6.88 -13.08 -3.68
C GLU A 93 -6.94 -14.25 -2.70
N VAL A 94 -7.77 -14.12 -1.64
CA VAL A 94 -7.97 -15.21 -0.68
C VAL A 94 -9.08 -16.12 -1.17
N LEU A 95 -8.75 -17.39 -1.40
CA LEU A 95 -9.76 -18.42 -1.66
C LEU A 95 -10.38 -18.93 -0.37
N LYS A 96 -9.55 -19.26 0.63
CA LYS A 96 -10.01 -19.85 1.88
C LYS A 96 -8.95 -19.79 2.97
N GLU A 97 -9.40 -19.58 4.20
CA GLU A 97 -8.58 -19.81 5.40
C GLU A 97 -9.21 -20.89 6.26
N PHE A 98 -8.38 -21.77 6.83
CA PHE A 98 -8.84 -22.82 7.74
C PHE A 98 -7.75 -23.23 8.72
N LYS A 99 -8.18 -23.77 9.87
CA LYS A 99 -7.29 -24.37 10.87
C LYS A 99 -7.19 -25.86 10.62
N LEU A 100 -5.97 -26.40 10.63
CA LEU A 100 -5.77 -27.85 10.52
C LEU A 100 -6.16 -28.55 11.82
N VAL A 101 -6.97 -29.60 11.70
CA VAL A 101 -7.42 -30.42 12.83
C VAL A 101 -6.22 -31.01 13.56
N ASN A 102 -6.27 -31.06 14.90
CA ASN A 102 -5.20 -31.57 15.76
C ASN A 102 -3.86 -30.83 15.64
N THR A 103 -3.85 -29.60 15.12
CA THR A 103 -2.65 -28.75 15.10
C THR A 103 -2.97 -27.30 15.46
N ASN A 104 -1.93 -26.51 15.73
CA ASN A 104 -2.01 -25.06 15.89
C ASN A 104 -1.69 -24.30 14.59
N ARG A 105 -1.77 -24.95 13.44
CA ARG A 105 -1.45 -24.36 12.13
C ARG A 105 -2.71 -23.82 11.48
N ASN A 106 -2.66 -22.56 11.04
CA ASN A 106 -3.66 -21.97 10.17
C ASN A 106 -3.11 -21.93 8.74
N ILE A 107 -3.90 -22.40 7.79
CA ILE A 107 -3.57 -22.47 6.37
C ILE A 107 -4.47 -21.50 5.62
N GLY A 108 -3.88 -20.74 4.70
CA GLY A 108 -4.57 -19.91 3.73
C GLY A 108 -4.30 -20.43 2.32
N LEU A 109 -5.33 -20.41 1.48
CA LEU A 109 -5.25 -20.64 0.05
C LEU A 109 -5.44 -19.30 -0.65
N PHE A 110 -4.52 -18.99 -1.57
CA PHE A 110 -4.49 -17.72 -2.28
C PHE A 110 -4.34 -17.96 -3.77
N THR A 111 -4.95 -17.14 -4.62
CA THR A 111 -4.71 -17.14 -6.07
C THR A 111 -3.80 -16.00 -6.45
N THR A 112 -2.83 -16.24 -7.34
CA THR A 112 -1.99 -15.19 -7.90
C THR A 112 -2.67 -14.57 -9.12
N THR A 113 -2.95 -13.28 -9.07
CA THR A 113 -3.54 -12.53 -10.19
C THR A 113 -2.48 -11.88 -11.07
N MET A 114 -1.29 -11.62 -10.51
CA MET A 114 -0.16 -11.02 -11.20
C MET A 114 1.15 -11.67 -10.76
N LYS A 115 2.10 -11.80 -11.70
CA LYS A 115 3.45 -12.28 -11.40
C LYS A 115 4.25 -11.21 -10.67
N CYS A 116 4.44 -11.39 -9.36
CA CYS A 116 5.20 -10.46 -8.50
C CYS A 116 6.46 -11.04 -7.87
N ASN A 117 6.69 -12.35 -8.00
CA ASN A 117 7.87 -13.05 -7.51
C ASN A 117 8.37 -14.01 -8.62
N PRO A 118 9.69 -14.09 -8.90
CA PRO A 118 10.23 -15.00 -9.93
C PRO A 118 9.91 -16.48 -9.67
N ASN A 119 9.67 -16.87 -8.43
CA ASN A 119 9.40 -18.25 -8.02
C ASN A 119 7.90 -18.63 -8.06
N ILE A 120 7.01 -17.67 -8.35
CA ILE A 120 5.55 -17.90 -8.36
C ILE A 120 4.97 -17.26 -9.62
N ASP A 121 4.48 -18.12 -10.51
CA ASP A 121 3.80 -17.69 -11.72
C ASP A 121 2.37 -17.19 -11.46
N GLU A 122 1.79 -16.56 -12.47
CA GLU A 122 0.40 -16.12 -12.49
C GLU A 122 -0.59 -17.30 -12.53
N ASN A 123 -1.80 -17.09 -12.02
CA ASN A 123 -2.87 -18.09 -11.98
C ASN A 123 -2.56 -19.38 -11.20
N LEU A 124 -1.63 -19.32 -10.25
CA LEU A 124 -1.33 -20.41 -9.33
C LEU A 124 -2.19 -20.29 -8.07
N VAL A 125 -2.52 -21.43 -7.47
CA VAL A 125 -2.99 -21.49 -6.09
C VAL A 125 -1.79 -21.64 -5.16
N VAL A 126 -1.58 -20.66 -4.31
CA VAL A 126 -0.52 -20.62 -3.31
C VAL A 126 -1.09 -21.06 -1.97
N VAL A 127 -0.39 -21.99 -1.32
CA VAL A 127 -0.70 -22.47 0.01
C VAL A 127 0.22 -21.78 1.00
N GLY A 128 -0.35 -21.00 1.92
CA GLY A 128 0.37 -20.27 2.94
C GLY A 128 0.07 -20.78 4.35
N GLN A 129 1.10 -21.01 5.16
CA GLN A 129 0.93 -21.22 6.59
C GLN A 129 1.08 -19.90 7.35
N LYS A 130 0.08 -19.54 8.17
CA LYS A 130 0.14 -18.34 8.99
C LYS A 130 1.28 -18.42 10.01
N ILE A 131 2.11 -17.38 10.06
CA ILE A 131 3.26 -17.28 10.96
C ILE A 131 3.23 -15.97 11.77
N LYS A 132 4.06 -15.92 12.81
CA LYS A 132 4.30 -14.67 13.54
C LYS A 132 5.22 -13.77 12.73
N LYS A 133 4.95 -12.46 12.76
CA LYS A 133 5.74 -11.43 12.07
C LYS A 133 7.22 -11.38 12.50
N ASN A 134 7.58 -11.99 13.64
CA ASN A 134 8.96 -12.01 14.15
C ASN A 134 9.78 -13.19 13.59
N THR A 135 9.15 -14.10 12.86
CA THR A 135 9.77 -15.35 12.38
C THR A 135 10.13 -15.25 10.89
N VAL A 136 10.30 -14.02 10.40
CA VAL A 136 10.67 -13.76 9.00
C VAL A 136 12.12 -14.18 8.80
N SER A 137 12.37 -14.92 7.72
CA SER A 137 13.69 -15.35 7.30
C SER A 137 13.94 -14.86 5.88
N GLU A 138 15.21 -14.61 5.56
CA GLU A 138 15.60 -14.25 4.21
C GLU A 138 15.42 -15.42 3.25
N ASN A 139 15.16 -15.12 1.98
CA ASN A 139 14.94 -16.10 0.90
C ASN A 139 13.73 -17.03 1.11
N VAL A 140 12.77 -16.59 1.93
CA VAL A 140 11.49 -17.27 2.10
C VAL A 140 10.40 -16.40 1.49
N THR A 141 9.55 -17.00 0.67
CA THR A 141 8.42 -16.30 0.07
C THR A 141 7.24 -16.27 1.03
N TYR A 142 6.61 -15.11 1.13
CA TYR A 142 5.47 -14.88 1.99
C TYR A 142 4.29 -14.33 1.20
N VAL A 143 3.10 -14.73 1.60
CA VAL A 143 1.88 -13.97 1.34
C VAL A 143 1.74 -12.94 2.47
N ILE A 144 1.60 -11.68 2.12
CA ILE A 144 1.60 -10.54 3.02
C ILE A 144 0.26 -9.84 2.86
N GLU A 145 -0.54 -9.78 3.93
CA GLU A 145 -1.73 -8.93 3.97
C GLU A 145 -1.35 -7.61 4.64
N PHE A 146 -1.55 -6.51 3.95
CA PHE A 146 -1.37 -5.18 4.53
C PHE A 146 -2.68 -4.67 5.14
N MET A 147 -2.58 -3.70 6.06
CA MET A 147 -3.74 -3.05 6.67
C MET A 147 -4.51 -2.17 5.68
N THR A 148 -3.81 -1.62 4.69
CA THR A 148 -4.31 -0.61 3.74
C THR A 148 -4.20 -1.04 2.28
N LYS A 149 -3.44 -2.11 2.01
CA LYS A 149 -3.28 -2.71 0.68
C LYS A 149 -3.78 -4.15 0.76
N GLY A 150 -4.17 -4.73 -0.36
CA GLY A 150 -4.57 -6.14 -0.45
C GLY A 150 -3.41 -7.12 -0.17
N PHE A 151 -3.54 -8.34 -0.67
CA PHE A 151 -2.48 -9.34 -0.51
C PHE A 151 -1.39 -9.14 -1.55
N VAL A 152 -0.14 -9.32 -1.11
CA VAL A 152 1.06 -9.29 -1.95
C VAL A 152 1.89 -10.51 -1.66
N ILE A 153 2.49 -11.10 -2.68
CA ILE A 153 3.36 -12.27 -2.54
C ILE A 153 4.80 -11.85 -2.83
N ASP A 154 5.65 -11.89 -1.82
CA ASP A 154 7.05 -11.46 -1.95
C ASP A 154 7.95 -12.06 -0.86
N GLU A 155 9.26 -11.92 -1.04
CA GLU A 155 10.26 -12.13 0.00
C GLU A 155 10.51 -10.85 0.78
N LEU A 156 10.62 -10.98 2.11
CA LEU A 156 10.87 -9.86 3.01
C LEU A 156 12.33 -9.86 3.46
N ILE A 157 13.01 -8.73 3.26
CA ILE A 157 14.37 -8.45 3.74
C ILE A 157 14.25 -7.59 5.00
N LEU A 158 14.83 -8.04 6.11
CA LEU A 158 14.89 -7.26 7.34
C LEU A 158 16.00 -6.20 7.23
N ILE A 159 15.64 -4.92 7.30
CA ILE A 159 16.62 -3.82 7.26
C ILE A 159 17.07 -3.46 8.68
N SER A 160 16.12 -3.39 9.60
CA SER A 160 16.34 -3.10 11.02
C SER A 160 15.12 -3.56 11.82
N GLU A 161 15.19 -3.53 13.16
CA GLU A 161 14.12 -4.08 14.01
C GLU A 161 12.73 -3.56 13.63
N GLY A 162 11.90 -4.46 13.06
CA GLY A 162 10.53 -4.15 12.67
C GLY A 162 10.38 -3.36 11.36
N LEU A 163 11.44 -3.21 10.57
CA LEU A 163 11.44 -2.57 9.26
C LEU A 163 11.83 -3.59 8.18
N TYR A 164 10.91 -3.84 7.26
CA TYR A 164 11.08 -4.80 6.17
C TYR A 164 11.11 -4.10 4.82
N LYS A 165 11.80 -4.70 3.86
CA LYS A 165 11.75 -4.32 2.45
C LYS A 165 11.38 -5.53 1.61
N MET A 166 10.50 -5.31 0.64
CA MET A 166 10.11 -6.30 -0.35
C MET A 166 11.22 -6.47 -1.39
N LYS A 167 11.53 -7.72 -1.75
CA LYS A 167 12.67 -8.05 -2.61
C LYS A 167 12.36 -7.86 -4.10
N TYR A 168 11.16 -8.24 -4.56
CA TYR A 168 10.84 -8.30 -5.99
C TYR A 168 9.74 -7.34 -6.42
N CYS A 169 8.79 -7.03 -5.54
CA CYS A 169 7.63 -6.21 -5.85
C CYS A 169 7.98 -4.71 -5.81
N HIS A 170 8.81 -4.25 -6.73
CA HIS A 170 9.28 -2.86 -6.83
C HIS A 170 8.18 -1.88 -7.23
N GLU A 171 7.20 -2.32 -8.02
CA GLU A 171 6.07 -1.47 -8.47
C GLU A 171 5.09 -1.09 -7.36
N CYS A 172 5.09 -1.80 -6.22
CA CYS A 172 4.25 -1.47 -5.07
C CYS A 172 4.97 -0.82 -3.91
N ASP A 173 6.31 -0.81 -3.87
CA ASP A 173 7.07 -0.19 -2.79
C ASP A 173 8.51 0.15 -3.18
N MET A 174 8.78 1.45 -3.30
CA MET A 174 10.08 2.01 -2.90
C MET A 174 10.17 2.22 -1.37
N ALA A 175 9.08 1.95 -0.62
CA ALA A 175 8.96 2.27 0.79
C ALA A 175 9.36 1.09 1.71
N ILE A 176 10.12 1.40 2.75
CA ILE A 176 10.39 0.51 3.88
C ILE A 176 9.05 0.25 4.59
N GLN A 177 8.65 -1.01 4.70
CA GLN A 177 7.41 -1.43 5.31
C GLN A 177 7.58 -1.62 6.82
N PRO A 178 6.99 -0.75 7.66
CA PRO A 178 7.02 -0.97 9.09
C PRO A 178 6.09 -2.14 9.42
N LYS A 179 6.55 -3.05 10.29
CA LYS A 179 5.84 -4.25 10.75
C LYS A 179 4.40 -4.00 11.20
N LYS A 180 4.11 -2.80 11.70
CA LYS A 180 2.76 -2.35 12.10
C LYS A 180 1.75 -2.34 10.95
N HIS A 181 2.19 -2.18 9.70
CA HIS A 181 1.32 -2.13 8.52
C HIS A 181 1.02 -3.51 7.94
N ILE A 182 1.80 -4.53 8.28
CA ILE A 182 1.49 -5.91 7.94
C ILE A 182 0.40 -6.36 8.90
N ARG A 183 -0.78 -6.74 8.40
CA ARG A 183 -1.88 -7.29 9.20
C ARG A 183 -1.56 -8.74 9.57
N ASN A 184 -1.35 -9.56 8.56
CA ASN A 184 -1.07 -10.99 8.67
C ASN A 184 0.05 -11.38 7.71
N LEU A 185 0.70 -12.49 8.03
CA LEU A 185 1.82 -13.02 7.27
C LEU A 185 1.69 -14.54 7.16
N TRP A 186 1.81 -15.07 5.95
CA TRP A 186 1.79 -16.50 5.69
C TRP A 186 3.05 -16.90 4.94
N GLN A 187 3.78 -17.86 5.48
CA GLN A 187 4.89 -18.49 4.77
C GLN A 187 4.33 -19.37 3.67
N VAL A 188 4.76 -19.15 2.43
CA VAL A 188 4.41 -20.03 1.33
C VAL A 188 5.04 -21.39 1.59
N ILE A 189 4.20 -22.42 1.63
CA ILE A 189 4.64 -23.81 1.83
C ILE A 189 4.54 -24.63 0.54
N ASP A 190 3.64 -24.25 -0.36
CA ASP A 190 3.40 -24.94 -1.63
C ASP A 190 2.70 -24.03 -2.64
N ASN A 191 2.80 -24.37 -3.92
CA ASN A 191 2.01 -23.76 -4.99
C ASN A 191 1.55 -24.82 -6.00
N VAL A 192 0.36 -24.63 -6.56
CA VAL A 192 -0.30 -25.61 -7.43
C VAL A 192 -0.81 -24.89 -8.67
N GLU A 193 -0.43 -25.42 -9.84
CA GLU A 193 -1.00 -24.99 -11.13
C GLU A 193 -2.47 -25.34 -11.21
N VAL A 194 -3.30 -24.34 -11.47
CA VAL A 194 -4.70 -24.56 -11.82
C VAL A 194 -4.76 -24.83 -13.32
N LYS A 195 -4.81 -26.11 -13.71
CA LYS A 195 -5.12 -26.45 -15.09
C LYS A 195 -6.57 -26.05 -15.36
N PRO A 196 -6.85 -25.20 -16.36
CA PRO A 196 -8.23 -24.98 -16.79
C PRO A 196 -8.80 -26.34 -17.19
N LEU A 197 -9.99 -26.65 -16.68
CA LEU A 197 -10.72 -27.83 -17.15
C LEU A 197 -10.92 -27.64 -18.65
N LEU A 198 -10.22 -28.44 -19.46
CA LEU A 198 -10.42 -28.49 -20.91
C LEU A 198 -11.90 -28.80 -21.12
N SER A 199 -12.65 -27.78 -21.55
CA SER A 199 -14.05 -27.87 -21.98
C SER A 199 -14.15 -28.51 -23.35
#